data_AF-A0AAV3QYZ1-F1
#
_entry.id   AF-A0AAV3QYZ1-F1
#
_cell.length_a   1.000
_cell.length_b   1.000
_cell.length_c   1.000
_cell.angle_alpha   90.00
_cell.angle_beta   90.00
_cell.angle_gamma   90.00
#
_symmetry.space_group_name_H-M   'P 1'
#
loop_
_entity.id
_entity.type
_entity.pdbx_description
1 polymer ?
#
loop_
_entity_poly.entity_id
_entity_poly.type
_entity_poly.pdbx_seq_one_letter_code
_entity_poly.pdbx_strand_id
1 'polypeptide(L)' 'MEANEEGDSRTWKSILCGWTHPTQVLVEGEAPVIKYEMDWTPAEYELTLGNDMALNAIFNGVTPNVFKMISKCTVAKEAW' A
#
# COMPACT_ATOMS: atom_id res chain seq x y z
N MET A 1 -3.54 -24.51 -15.80
CA MET A 1 -2.80 -23.78 -14.76
C MET A 1 -3.32 -22.35 -14.83
N GLU A 2 -4.55 -22.15 -14.37
CA GLU A 2 -5.19 -20.84 -14.27
C GLU A 2 -5.15 -20.45 -12.81
N ALA A 3 -4.17 -19.62 -12.47
CA ALA A 3 -4.13 -18.97 -11.18
C ALA A 3 -3.54 -17.59 -11.42
N ASN A 4 -4.22 -16.58 -10.87
CA ASN A 4 -3.69 -15.25 -10.54
C ASN A 4 -3.95 -14.07 -11.51
N GLU A 5 -5.07 -14.00 -12.23
CA GLU A 5 -5.46 -12.70 -12.84
C GLU A 5 -6.11 -11.74 -11.82
N GLU A 6 -6.89 -12.26 -10.86
CA GLU A 6 -7.56 -11.43 -9.84
C GLU A 6 -6.64 -10.91 -8.74
N GLY A 7 -5.56 -11.64 -8.41
CA GLY A 7 -4.57 -11.21 -7.42
C GLY A 7 -3.66 -10.13 -7.97
N ASP A 8 -3.18 -10.28 -9.21
CA ASP A 8 -2.36 -9.26 -9.90
C ASP A 8 -3.15 -7.98 -10.17
N SER A 9 -4.42 -8.07 -10.58
CA SER A 9 -5.27 -6.90 -10.82
C SER A 9 -5.53 -6.08 -9.54
N ARG A 10 -5.76 -6.76 -8.40
CA ARG A 10 -5.96 -6.08 -7.09
C ARG A 10 -4.67 -5.47 -6.55
N THR A 11 -3.54 -6.17 -6.71
CA THR A 11 -2.21 -5.68 -6.31
C THR A 11 -1.79 -4.47 -7.15
N TRP A 12 -2.06 -4.47 -8.45
CA TRP A 12 -1.79 -3.32 -9.30
C TRP A 12 -2.68 -2.12 -8.96
N LYS A 13 -3.96 -2.37 -8.64
CA LYS A 13 -4.88 -1.32 -8.19
C LYS A 13 -4.46 -0.70 -6.86
N SER A 14 -3.92 -1.47 -5.90
CA SER A 14 -3.44 -0.90 -4.62
C SER A 14 -2.23 0.02 -4.84
N ILE A 15 -1.31 -0.35 -5.74
CA ILE A 15 -0.17 0.50 -6.14
C ILE A 15 -0.65 1.81 -6.78
N LEU A 16 -1.62 1.75 -7.71
CA LEU A 16 -2.11 2.93 -8.42
C LEU A 16 -2.95 3.86 -7.53
N CYS A 17 -3.77 3.30 -6.64
CA CYS A 17 -4.66 4.08 -5.79
C CYS A 17 -3.94 4.70 -4.59
N GLY A 18 -2.78 4.15 -4.18
CA GLY A 18 -2.04 4.59 -3.01
C GLY A 18 -2.79 4.23 -1.74
N TRP A 19 -2.29 3.25 -0.99
CA TRP A 19 -2.88 2.93 0.31
C TRP A 19 -2.59 4.06 1.30
N THR A 20 -3.63 4.56 1.97
CA THR A 20 -3.53 5.49 3.09
C THR A 20 -4.11 4.84 4.33
N HIS A 21 -3.43 5.00 5.47
CA HIS A 21 -3.88 4.40 6.72
C HIS A 21 -5.32 4.81 7.06
N PRO A 22 -6.23 3.86 7.38
CA PRO A 22 -7.61 4.19 7.69
C PRO A 22 -7.73 5.20 8.84
N THR A 23 -8.46 6.28 8.60
CA THR A 23 -8.72 7.33 9.61
C THR A 23 -10.20 7.57 9.81
N GLN A 24 -10.57 8.07 10.99
CA GLN A 24 -11.91 8.49 11.34
C GLN A 24 -11.93 9.93 11.84
N VAL A 25 -12.99 10.66 11.50
CA VAL A 25 -13.27 11.98 12.06
C VAL A 25 -14.22 11.78 13.23
N LEU A 26 -13.73 12.04 14.45
CA LEU A 26 -14.53 11.88 15.68
C LEU A 26 -15.44 13.09 15.91
N VAL A 27 -15.00 14.28 15.52
CA VAL A 27 -15.72 15.55 15.65
C VAL A 27 -15.58 16.33 14.34
N GLU A 28 -16.70 16.84 13.83
CA GLU A 28 -16.72 17.61 12.59
C GLU A 28 -15.85 18.87 12.71
N GLY A 29 -14.84 19.00 11.85
CA GLY A 29 -13.86 20.10 11.88
C GLY A 29 -12.55 19.78 12.60
N GLU A 30 -12.42 18.63 13.23
CA GLU A 30 -11.15 18.17 13.83
C GLU A 30 -10.30 17.34 12.86
N ALA A 31 -9.01 17.24 13.16
CA ALA A 31 -8.09 16.41 12.40
C ALA A 31 -8.48 14.92 12.51
N PRO A 32 -8.43 14.17 11.40
CA PRO A 32 -8.75 12.75 11.42
C PRO A 32 -7.77 11.96 12.30
N VAL A 33 -8.32 11.05 13.10
CA VAL A 33 -7.56 10.17 13.99
C VAL A 33 -7.41 8.80 13.33
N ILE A 34 -6.24 8.18 13.50
CA ILE A 34 -5.99 6.82 13.02
C ILE A 34 -6.96 5.84 13.68
N LYS A 35 -7.59 4.99 12.87
CA LYS A 35 -8.47 3.90 13.36
C LYS A 35 -7.63 2.74 13.88
N TYR A 36 -8.10 2.08 14.93
CA TYR A 36 -7.55 0.79 15.33
C TYR A 36 -7.91 -0.29 14.30
N GLU A 37 -7.04 -1.29 14.11
CA GLU A 37 -7.26 -2.38 13.16
C GLU A 37 -8.58 -3.14 13.38
N MET A 38 -9.00 -3.28 14.64
CA MET A 38 -10.27 -3.92 15.01
C MET A 38 -11.50 -3.18 14.49
N ASP A 39 -11.37 -1.88 14.19
CA ASP A 39 -12.46 -1.01 13.74
C ASP A 39 -12.46 -0.84 12.21
N TRP A 40 -11.56 -1.53 11.50
CA TRP A 40 -11.48 -1.44 10.05
C TRP A 40 -12.66 -2.15 9.40
N THR A 41 -13.20 -1.50 8.38
CA THR A 41 -14.21 -2.10 7.51
C THR A 41 -13.60 -3.22 6.67
N PRO A 42 -14.39 -4.20 6.19
CA PRO A 42 -13.88 -5.24 5.30
C PRO A 42 -13.20 -4.67 4.05
N ALA A 43 -13.68 -3.55 3.52
CA ALA A 43 -13.07 -2.87 2.37
C ALA A 43 -11.69 -2.26 2.71
N GLU A 44 -11.54 -1.64 3.88
CA GLU A 44 -10.24 -1.11 4.34
C GLU A 44 -9.24 -2.26 4.56
N TYR A 45 -9.70 -3.38 5.12
CA TYR A 45 -8.87 -4.56 5.32
C TYR A 45 -8.38 -5.18 4.00
N GLU A 46 -9.26 -5.33 3.01
CA GLU A 46 -8.90 -5.83 1.68
C GLU A 46 -7.87 -4.93 0.98
N LEU A 47 -7.98 -3.60 1.15
CA LEU A 47 -6.99 -2.66 0.62
C LEU A 47 -5.62 -2.82 1.30
N THR A 48 -5.58 -3.07 2.61
CA THR A 48 -4.33 -3.36 3.34
C THR A 48 -3.69 -4.66 2.84
N LEU A 49 -4.47 -5.73 2.65
CA LEU A 49 -3.97 -6.99 2.08
C LEU A 49 -3.36 -6.79 0.69
N GLY A 50 -4.03 -6.02 -0.17
CA GLY A 50 -3.52 -5.67 -1.50
C GLY A 50 -2.24 -4.83 -1.44
N ASN A 51 -2.08 -3.97 -0.44
CA ASN A 51 -0.86 -3.20 -0.22
C ASN A 51 0.30 -4.08 0.28
N ASP A 52 0.05 -4.98 1.23
CA ASP A 52 1.05 -5.90 1.75
C ASP A 52 1.57 -6.84 0.66
N MET A 53 0.68 -7.31 -0.21
CA MET A 53 1.05 -8.10 -1.39
C MET A 53 1.91 -7.29 -2.37
N ALA A 54 1.56 -6.02 -2.61
CA ALA A 54 2.32 -5.14 -3.49
C ALA A 54 3.72 -4.85 -2.93
N LEU A 55 3.83 -4.53 -1.65
CA LEU A 55 5.10 -4.32 -0.96
C LEU A 55 5.95 -5.58 -1.00
N ASN A 56 5.38 -6.74 -0.70
CA ASN A 56 6.10 -8.00 -0.76
C ASN A 56 6.59 -8.31 -2.17
N ALA A 57 5.80 -8.03 -3.22
CA ALA A 57 6.22 -8.19 -4.60
C ALA A 57 7.37 -7.23 -4.97
N ILE A 58 7.31 -5.97 -4.52
CA ILE A 58 8.37 -4.98 -4.72
C ILE A 58 9.65 -5.42 -4.00
N PHE A 59 9.59 -5.78 -2.72
CA PHE A 59 10.77 -6.20 -1.95
C PHE A 59 11.42 -7.45 -2.52
N ASN A 60 10.64 -8.43 -2.98
CA ASN A 60 11.18 -9.65 -3.59
C ASN A 60 11.69 -9.43 -5.03
N GLY A 61 11.11 -8.48 -5.78
CA GLY A 61 11.53 -8.13 -7.14
C GLY A 61 12.71 -7.16 -7.20
N VAL A 62 12.94 -6.38 -6.14
CA VAL A 62 14.04 -5.41 -6.05
C VAL A 62 15.32 -6.12 -5.65
N THR A 63 16.19 -6.36 -6.64
CA THR A 63 17.56 -6.83 -6.37
C THR A 63 18.38 -5.77 -5.63
N PRO A 64 19.45 -6.14 -4.90
CA PRO A 64 20.32 -5.18 -4.21
C PRO A 64 20.89 -4.09 -5.11
N ASN A 65 21.11 -4.39 -6.40
CA ASN A 65 21.58 -3.42 -7.38
C ASN A 65 20.50 -2.39 -7.74
N VAL A 66 19.24 -2.82 -7.88
CA VAL A 66 18.10 -1.93 -8.12
C VAL A 66 17.83 -1.06 -6.88
N PHE A 67 17.87 -1.65 -5.68
CA PHE A 67 17.77 -0.90 -4.43
C PHE A 67 18.85 0.19 -4.30
N LYS A 68 20.10 -0.14 -4.67
CA LYS A 68 21.22 0.79 -4.67
C LYS A 68 21.05 1.93 -5.68
N MET A 69 20.40 1.69 -6.81
CA MET A 69 20.08 2.75 -7.79
C MET A 69 18.96 3.66 -7.29
N ILE A 70 17.89 3.08 -6.74
CA ILE A 70 16.74 3.83 -6.18
C ILE A 70 17.20 4.70 -5.00
N SER A 71 18.00 4.17 -4.08
CA SER A 71 18.46 4.90 -2.89
C SER A 71 19.36 6.11 -3.19
N LYS A 72 19.93 6.17 -4.40
CA LYS A 72 20.71 7.31 -4.91
C LYS A 72 19.87 8.32 -5.68
N CYS A 73 18.64 7.98 -6.06
CA CYS A 73 17.72 8.87 -6.74
C CYS A 73 17.00 9.77 -5.72
N THR A 74 17.21 11.07 -5.78
CA THR A 74 16.57 12.05 -4.89
C THR A 74 15.07 12.16 -5.13
N VAL A 75 14.63 12.11 -6.39
CA VAL A 75 13.20 12.12 -6.76
C VAL A 75 12.45 10.91 -6.18
N ALA A 76 13.08 9.74 -6.13
CA ALA A 76 12.48 8.55 -5.55
C ALA A 76 12.30 8.65 -4.02
N LYS A 77 13.07 9.51 -3.34
CA LYS A 77 12.94 9.76 -1.89
C LYS A 77 11.82 10.73 -1.53
N GLU A 78 11.36 11.55 -2.48
CA GLU A 78 10.25 12.48 -2.27
C GLU A 78 8.89 11.87 -2.60
N ALA A 79 8.88 10.76 -3.34
CA ALA A 79 7.67 10.03 -3.75
C ALA A 79 7.20 8.99 -2.73
N TRP A 80 8.01 8.73 -1.69
CA TRP A 80 7.74 7.81 -0.58
C TRP A 80 7.78 8.59 0.72
#